data_AF-A0A3A9JRK3-F1
#
_entry.id   AF-A0A3A9JRK3-F1
#
_cell.length_a   1.000
_cell.length_b   1.000
_cell.length_c   1.000
_cell.angle_alpha   90.00
_cell.angle_beta   90.00
_cell.angle_gamma   90.00
#
_symmetry.space_group_name_H-M   'P 1'
#
loop_
_entity.id
_entity.type
_entity.pdbx_description
1 polymer ?
#
loop_
_entity_poly.entity_id
_entity_poly.type
_entity_poly.pdbx_seq_one_letter_code
_entity_poly.pdbx_strand_id
1 'polypeptide(L)'
;MKKPTFSQALAAETAPVIEDTPLPPAKVKKSDGRVTTTIRIPETWLDELKQVALNEKTKLNDLLLSGAKHELEVRGRLPKK
;
A
#
# COMPACT_ATOMS: atom_id res chain seq x y z
N MET A 1 35.70 -31.10 24.32
CA MET A 1 34.31 -30.91 23.87
C MET A 1 33.64 -29.90 24.79
N LYS A 2 33.44 -28.64 24.35
CA LYS A 2 32.78 -27.60 25.16
C LYS A 2 31.39 -27.35 24.58
N LYS A 3 30.35 -27.78 25.29
CA LYS A 3 28.95 -27.60 24.90
C LYS A 3 28.55 -26.14 25.12
N PRO A 4 27.95 -25.43 24.14
CA PRO A 4 27.43 -24.10 24.37
C PRO A 4 26.15 -24.17 25.24
N THR A 5 26.16 -23.36 26.30
CA THR A 5 25.07 -23.15 27.26
C THR A 5 23.84 -22.51 26.58
N PHE A 6 22.65 -22.96 26.99
CA PHE A 6 21.32 -22.58 26.50
C PHE A 6 21.07 -21.07 26.38
N SER A 7 21.77 -20.25 27.19
CA SER A 7 21.71 -18.78 27.13
C SER A 7 22.19 -18.17 25.80
N GLN A 8 22.96 -18.90 24.98
CA GLN A 8 23.35 -18.40 23.65
C GLN A 8 22.30 -18.63 22.55
N ALA A 9 21.30 -19.49 22.77
CA ALA A 9 20.26 -19.73 21.76
C ALA A 9 19.15 -18.66 21.77
N LEU A 10 18.85 -18.06 22.94
CA LEU A 10 17.74 -17.11 23.08
C LEU A 10 18.11 -15.68 22.62
N ALA A 11 19.40 -15.33 22.59
CA ALA A 11 19.86 -14.02 22.13
C ALA A 11 19.95 -13.89 20.60
N ALA A 12 19.81 -14.99 19.85
CA ALA A 12 19.83 -14.99 18.38
C ALA A 12 18.45 -14.76 17.75
N GLU A 13 17.38 -14.72 18.54
CA GLU A 13 15.99 -14.60 18.07
C GLU A 13 15.34 -13.27 18.50
N THR A 14 16.12 -12.19 18.56
CA THR A 14 15.55 -10.84 18.71
C THR A 14 16.39 -9.79 17.98
N ALA A 15 16.33 -9.87 16.66
CA ALA A 15 16.56 -8.70 15.82
C ALA A 15 15.44 -8.69 14.78
N PRO A 16 14.59 -7.65 14.71
CA PRO A 16 13.74 -7.49 13.55
C PRO A 16 14.66 -7.32 12.34
N VAL A 17 14.68 -8.31 11.46
CA VAL A 17 15.19 -8.14 10.10
C VAL A 17 14.30 -7.08 9.46
N ILE A 18 14.76 -5.84 9.50
CA ILE A 18 14.26 -4.80 8.61
C ILE A 18 14.84 -5.21 7.26
N GLU A 19 14.09 -6.04 6.54
CA GLU A 19 14.37 -6.38 5.16
C GLU A 19 14.19 -5.08 4.38
N ASP A 20 15.28 -4.30 4.26
CA ASP A 20 15.39 -3.22 3.28
C ASP A 20 15.40 -3.90 1.91
N THR A 21 14.21 -4.28 1.45
CA THR A 21 14.03 -4.68 0.06
C THR A 21 14.23 -3.40 -0.75
N PRO A 22 15.29 -3.28 -1.57
CA PRO A 22 15.44 -2.11 -2.41
C PRO A 22 14.27 -2.13 -3.41
N LEU A 23 13.32 -1.22 -3.21
CA LEU A 23 12.31 -0.90 -4.21
C LEU A 23 13.07 -0.55 -5.49
N PRO A 24 12.79 -1.23 -6.63
CA PRO A 24 13.51 -0.97 -7.86
C PRO A 24 13.36 0.52 -8.21
N PRO A 25 14.44 1.18 -8.67
CA PRO A 25 14.40 2.60 -8.98
C PRO A 25 13.32 2.83 -10.03
N ALA A 26 12.28 3.58 -9.64
CA ALA A 26 11.21 3.97 -10.54
C ALA A 26 11.85 4.69 -11.73
N LYS A 27 11.87 4.03 -12.90
CA LYS A 27 12.21 4.67 -14.17
C LYS A 27 11.16 5.75 -14.42
N VAL A 28 11.48 6.99 -14.04
CA VAL A 28 10.68 8.17 -14.36
C VAL A 28 10.78 8.37 -15.87
N LYS A 29 9.84 7.75 -16.59
CA LYS A 29 9.58 8.01 -18.01
C LYS A 29 8.84 9.35 -18.09
N LYS A 30 9.27 10.19 -19.03
CA LYS A 30 8.77 11.55 -19.31
C LYS A 30 7.27 11.70 -19.03
N SER A 31 6.93 12.75 -18.29
CA SER A 31 5.62 13.04 -17.69
C SER A 31 4.49 13.14 -18.71
N ASP A 32 3.85 12.02 -18.97
CA ASP A 32 2.40 11.99 -19.10
C ASP A 32 1.87 12.63 -17.80
N GLY A 33 1.02 13.66 -17.83
CA GLY A 33 0.53 14.38 -16.63
C GLY A 33 -0.21 13.51 -15.60
N ARG A 34 -0.19 12.19 -15.79
CA ARG A 34 -0.67 11.14 -14.92
C ARG A 34 0.20 11.00 -13.68
N VAL A 35 -0.34 11.48 -12.57
CA VAL A 35 0.21 11.20 -11.23
C VAL A 35 -0.04 9.73 -10.90
N THR A 36 1.03 8.98 -10.64
CA THR A 36 0.95 7.60 -10.15
C THR A 36 1.39 7.61 -8.68
N THR A 37 0.56 7.05 -7.81
CA THR A 37 0.84 6.97 -6.37
C THR A 37 0.61 5.55 -5.87
N THR A 38 1.39 5.14 -4.87
CA THR A 38 1.23 3.85 -4.20
C THR A 38 0.48 4.06 -2.91
N ILE A 39 -0.68 3.41 -2.77
CA ILE A 39 -1.51 3.47 -1.57
C ILE A 39 -1.26 2.18 -0.78
N ARG A 40 -0.97 2.31 0.51
CA ARG A 40 -0.89 1.17 1.44
C ARG A 40 -2.27 0.95 2.05
N ILE A 41 -2.86 -0.21 1.77
CA ILE A 41 -4.19 -0.60 2.23
C ILE A 41 -4.04 -1.95 2.92
N PRO A 42 -4.66 -2.18 4.10
CA PRO A 42 -4.74 -3.51 4.69
C PRO A 42 -5.32 -4.52 3.69
N GLU A 43 -4.82 -5.76 3.70
CA GLU A 43 -5.25 -6.79 2.75
C GLU A 43 -6.75 -7.11 2.87
N THR A 44 -7.28 -7.09 4.09
CA THR A 44 -8.72 -7.27 4.36
C THR A 44 -9.57 -6.26 3.61
N TRP A 45 -9.19 -4.97 3.68
CA TRP A 45 -9.92 -3.90 3.00
C TRP A 45 -9.72 -3.93 1.49
N LEU A 46 -8.55 -4.40 1.01
CA LEU A 46 -8.30 -4.56 -0.42
C LEU A 46 -9.24 -5.61 -1.03
N ASP A 47 -9.52 -6.70 -0.32
CA ASP A 47 -10.48 -7.72 -0.79
C ASP A 47 -11.89 -7.15 -0.87
N GLU A 48 -12.34 -6.44 0.18
CA GLU A 48 -13.64 -5.77 0.19
C GLU A 48 -13.79 -4.79 -0.99
N LEU A 49 -12.76 -3.97 -1.25
CA LEU A 49 -12.75 -3.03 -2.36
C LEU A 49 -12.79 -3.72 -3.73
N LYS A 50 -12.15 -4.89 -3.88
CA LYS A 50 -12.25 -5.69 -5.11
C LYS A 50 -13.65 -6.24 -5.32
N GLN A 51 -14.33 -6.68 -4.25
CA GLN A 51 -15.72 -7.12 -4.34
C GLN A 51 -16.65 -5.98 -4.76
N VAL A 52 -16.47 -4.79 -4.18
CA VAL A 52 -17.25 -3.59 -4.56
C VAL A 52 -17.01 -3.24 -6.03
N ALA A 53 -15.74 -3.22 -6.47
CA ALA A 53 -15.40 -2.93 -7.87
C ALA A 53 -16.02 -3.95 -8.84
N LEU A 54 -16.06 -5.23 -8.47
CA LEU A 54 -16.69 -6.30 -9.25
C LEU A 54 -18.21 -6.09 -9.38
N ASN A 55 -18.87 -5.76 -8.27
CA ASN A 55 -20.32 -5.51 -8.24
C ASN A 55 -20.72 -4.29 -9.09
N GLU A 56 -19.92 -3.22 -9.01
CA GLU A 56 -20.07 -1.98 -9.78
C GLU A 56 -19.62 -2.13 -11.25
N LYS A 57 -19.05 -3.30 -11.62
CA LYS A 57 -18.44 -3.57 -12.93
C LYS A 57 -17.43 -2.50 -13.35
N THR A 58 -16.70 -1.95 -12.39
CA THR A 58 -15.70 -0.91 -12.62
C THR A 58 -14.30 -1.39 -12.26
N LYS A 59 -13.29 -0.63 -12.69
CA LYS A 59 -11.90 -0.87 -12.29
C LYS A 59 -11.70 -0.33 -10.88
N LEU A 60 -10.96 -1.06 -10.05
CA LEU A 60 -10.64 -0.63 -8.69
C LEU A 60 -10.04 0.79 -8.63
N ASN A 61 -9.16 1.15 -9.56
CA ASN A 61 -8.59 2.50 -9.63
C ASN A 61 -9.64 3.60 -9.87
N ASP A 62 -10.67 3.30 -10.66
CA ASP A 62 -11.76 4.23 -10.96
C ASP A 62 -12.69 4.38 -9.74
N LEU A 63 -13.00 3.26 -9.07
CA LEU A 63 -13.72 3.25 -7.81
C LEU A 63 -13.01 4.09 -6.74
N LEU A 64 -11.70 3.90 -6.56
CA LEU A 64 -10.89 4.67 -5.61
C LEU A 64 -10.88 6.16 -5.95
N LEU A 65 -10.78 6.51 -7.23
CA LEU A 65 -10.81 7.90 -7.68
C LEU A 65 -12.20 8.52 -7.46
N SER A 66 -13.27 7.78 -7.72
CA SER A 66 -14.65 8.19 -7.48
C SER A 66 -14.91 8.44 -6.00
N GLY A 67 -14.50 7.51 -5.13
CA GLY A 67 -14.60 7.68 -3.68
C GLY A 67 -13.80 8.87 -3.15
N ALA A 68 -12.56 9.06 -3.63
CA ALA A 68 -11.75 10.22 -3.28
C ALA A 68 -12.39 11.54 -3.74
N LYS A 69 -13.00 11.56 -4.93
CA LYS A 69 -13.74 12.72 -5.43
C LYS A 69 -14.94 13.04 -4.54
N HIS A 70 -15.72 12.02 -4.15
CA HIS A 70 -16.86 12.20 -3.25
C HIS A 70 -16.44 12.78 -1.90
N GLU A 71 -15.36 12.26 -1.28
CA GLU A 71 -14.81 12.81 -0.04
C GLU A 71 -14.37 14.28 -0.18
N LEU A 72 -13.76 14.65 -1.30
CA LEU A 72 -13.39 16.05 -1.56
C LEU A 72 -14.61 16.95 -1.77
N GLU A 73 -15.70 16.42 -2.32
CA GLU A 73 -16.97 17.13 -2.52
C GLU A 73 -17.66 17.39 -1.19
N VAL A 74 -17.80 16.35 -0.36
CA VAL A 74 -18.36 16.43 1.00
C VAL A 74 -17.58 17.44 1.85
N ARG A 75 -16.26 17.49 1.70
CA ARG A 75 -15.38 18.45 2.40
C ARG A 75 -15.36 19.84 1.78
N GLY A 76 -16.07 20.07 0.67
CA GLY A 76 -16.08 21.35 -0.06
C GLY A 76 -14.71 21.75 -0.62
N ARG A 77 -13.81 20.78 -0.83
CA ARG A 77 -12.43 20.97 -1.34
C ARG A 77 -12.33 20.81 -2.85
N LEU A 78 -13.40 20.39 -3.51
CA LEU A 78 -13.45 20.32 -4.97
C LEU A 78 -13.42 21.75 -5.54
N PRO A 79 -12.50 22.08 -6.46
CA PRO A 79 -12.52 23.37 -7.13
C PRO A 79 -13.86 23.52 -7.86
N LYS A 80 -14.64 24.53 -7.47
CA LYS A 80 -15.83 24.93 -8.21
C LYS A 80 -15.37 25.36 -9.60
N LYS A 81 -15.85 24.67 -10.61
CA LYS A 81 -15.55 24.94 -12.00
C LYS A 81 -16.26 26.22 -12.46
#